data_AF-A0A1X0DFA9-F1
#
_entry.id   AF-A0A1X0DFA9-F1
#
_cell.length_a   1.000
_cell.length_b   1.000
_cell.length_c   1.000
_cell.angle_alpha   90.00
_cell.angle_beta   90.00
_cell.angle_gamma   90.00
#
_symmetry.space_group_name_H-M   'P 1'
#
loop_
_entity.id
_entity.type
_entity.pdbx_description
1 polymer ?
#
loop_
_entity_poly.entity_id
_entity_poly.type
_entity_poly.pdbx_seq_one_letter_code
_entity_poly.pdbx_strand_id
1 'polypeptide(L)'
;MHNANGFVAKAGPDDPALTGDRMARSGPEVDELGPTLVEAVRRRDGLPRIAQTLAQAATRGTGVTENEMDVLRNEQQSAYQKALEDQHDLARVADWMLLAAVDALIEGHEYLVHYHVAWHEAVSAKA
;
A
#
# COMPACT_ATOMS: atom_id res chain seq x y z
N MET A 1 25.11 6.32 3.96
CA MET A 1 24.38 5.04 3.78
C MET A 1 23.95 4.55 5.16
N HIS A 2 22.69 4.16 5.33
CA HIS A 2 22.18 3.59 6.57
C HIS A 2 22.23 2.05 6.48
N ASN A 3 22.50 1.38 7.60
CA ASN A 3 22.48 -0.08 7.71
C ASN A 3 21.23 -0.51 8.47
N ALA A 4 20.55 -1.55 8.00
CA ALA A 4 19.41 -2.13 8.71
C ALA A 4 19.77 -2.47 10.17
N ASN A 5 18.88 -2.16 11.10
CA ASN A 5 19.06 -2.30 12.56
C ASN A 5 20.16 -1.41 13.17
N GLY A 6 20.74 -0.49 12.41
CA GLY A 6 21.65 0.52 12.94
C GLY A 6 20.91 1.53 13.81
N PHE A 7 21.54 1.97 14.91
CA PHE A 7 20.97 3.00 15.77
C PHE A 7 20.75 4.31 15.00
N VAL A 8 19.55 4.90 15.16
CA VAL A 8 19.20 6.23 14.66
C VAL A 8 18.95 7.12 15.86
N ALA A 9 19.69 8.24 15.94
CA ALA A 9 19.51 9.21 17.01
C ALA A 9 18.12 9.88 16.94
N LYS A 10 17.66 10.43 18.06
CA LYS A 10 16.43 11.23 18.07
C LYS A 10 16.59 12.46 17.19
N ALA A 11 15.50 12.88 16.56
CA ALA A 11 15.49 14.04 15.70
C ALA A 11 15.88 15.32 16.46
N GLY A 12 16.77 16.12 15.88
CA GLY A 12 17.19 17.43 16.35
C GLY A 12 16.52 18.59 15.59
N PRO A 13 16.73 19.85 16.03
CA PRO A 13 16.12 21.03 15.40
C PRO A 13 16.56 21.28 13.95
N ASP A 14 17.75 20.80 13.58
CA ASP A 14 18.33 20.97 12.25
C ASP A 14 17.95 19.82 11.28
N ASP A 15 17.22 18.81 11.76
CA ASP A 15 16.79 17.71 10.89
C ASP A 15 15.74 18.17 9.88
N PRO A 16 15.75 17.63 8.66
CA PRO A 16 14.87 18.08 7.59
C PRO A 16 13.40 17.78 7.92
N ALA A 17 12.53 18.75 7.63
CA ALA A 17 11.09 18.56 7.74
C ALA A 17 10.59 17.48 6.76
N LEU A 18 9.73 16.57 7.24
CA LEU A 18 9.18 15.45 6.47
C LEU A 18 8.08 15.90 5.49
N THR A 19 8.44 16.71 4.50
CA THR A 19 7.51 17.33 3.52
C THR A 19 7.61 16.71 2.12
N GLY A 20 8.58 15.84 1.89
CA GLY A 20 8.90 15.28 0.56
C GLY A 20 8.04 14.10 0.10
N ASP A 21 7.03 13.68 0.88
CA ASP A 21 6.32 12.42 0.66
C ASP A 21 5.71 12.31 -0.75
N ARG A 22 5.01 13.36 -1.20
CA ARG A 22 4.38 13.41 -2.53
C ARG A 22 5.41 13.28 -3.66
N MET A 23 6.60 13.86 -3.52
CA MET A 23 7.64 13.78 -4.54
C MET A 23 8.29 12.39 -4.56
N ALA A 24 8.54 11.82 -3.38
CA ALA A 24 9.14 10.50 -3.23
C ALA A 24 8.21 9.36 -3.69
N ARG A 25 6.89 9.54 -3.55
CA ARG A 25 5.86 8.57 -3.93
C ARG A 25 5.20 8.95 -5.25
N SER A 26 6.02 9.07 -6.29
CA SER A 26 5.58 9.23 -7.68
C SER A 26 5.74 7.90 -8.43
N GLY A 27 4.80 7.62 -9.33
CA GLY A 27 4.78 6.42 -10.17
C GLY A 27 4.14 6.72 -11.52
N PRO A 28 4.29 5.82 -12.51
CA PRO A 28 3.56 5.93 -13.76
C PRO A 28 2.05 5.90 -13.50
N GLU A 29 1.30 6.60 -14.35
CA GLU A 29 -0.15 6.45 -14.37
C GLU A 29 -0.51 5.01 -14.77
N VAL A 30 -1.59 4.51 -14.17
CA VAL A 30 -2.10 3.16 -14.36
C VAL A 30 -3.46 3.31 -15.01
N ASP A 31 -3.61 2.69 -16.17
CA ASP A 31 -4.86 2.72 -16.93
C ASP A 31 -5.97 2.00 -16.15
N GLU A 32 -7.18 2.56 -16.22
CA GLU A 32 -8.38 2.01 -15.58
C GLU A 32 -8.14 1.66 -14.09
N LEU A 33 -7.56 2.61 -13.34
CA LEU A 33 -7.02 2.43 -11.99
C LEU A 33 -7.92 1.61 -11.04
N GLY A 34 -9.22 1.91 -10.99
CA GLY A 34 -10.20 1.19 -10.17
C GLY A 34 -10.35 -0.28 -10.58
N PRO A 35 -10.78 -0.57 -11.83
CA PRO A 35 -10.80 -1.93 -12.37
C PRO A 35 -9.48 -2.70 -12.22
N THR A 36 -8.34 -2.05 -12.50
CA THR A 36 -7.01 -2.65 -12.39
C THR A 36 -6.71 -3.04 -10.94
N LEU A 37 -6.98 -2.17 -9.96
CA LEU A 37 -6.79 -2.47 -8.54
C LEU A 37 -7.71 -3.61 -8.08
N VAL A 38 -9.00 -3.59 -8.47
CA VAL A 38 -9.96 -4.65 -8.12
C VAL A 38 -9.51 -6.01 -8.65
N GLU A 39 -9.00 -6.06 -9.87
CA GLU A 39 -8.50 -7.28 -10.48
C GLU A 39 -7.19 -7.75 -9.82
N ALA A 40 -6.28 -6.84 -9.48
CA ALA A 40 -5.04 -7.15 -8.79
C ALA A 40 -5.29 -7.76 -7.40
N VAL A 41 -6.22 -7.20 -6.63
CA VAL A 41 -6.65 -7.75 -5.32
C VAL A 41 -7.30 -9.12 -5.51
N ARG A 42 -8.17 -9.29 -6.52
CA ARG A 42 -8.88 -10.55 -6.78
C ARG A 42 -7.95 -11.73 -7.08
N ARG A 43 -6.81 -11.46 -7.72
CA ARG A 43 -5.82 -12.50 -8.10
C ARG A 43 -4.95 -12.96 -6.93
N ARG A 44 -5.01 -12.30 -5.77
CA ARG A 44 -4.20 -12.63 -4.59
C ARG A 44 -5.00 -13.48 -3.61
N ASP A 45 -4.68 -14.77 -3.55
CA ASP A 45 -5.30 -15.70 -2.59
C ASP A 45 -4.96 -15.37 -1.13
N GLY A 46 -3.85 -14.68 -0.87
CA GLY A 46 -3.37 -14.33 0.48
C GLY A 46 -4.01 -13.09 1.10
N LEU A 47 -4.78 -12.30 0.33
CA LEU A 47 -5.36 -11.05 0.82
C LEU A 47 -6.63 -11.30 1.64
N PRO A 48 -6.86 -10.50 2.70
CA PRO A 48 -8.05 -10.60 3.51
C PRO A 48 -9.27 -10.16 2.68
N ARG A 49 -10.41 -10.85 2.87
CA ARG A 49 -11.64 -10.61 2.11
C ARG A 49 -12.11 -9.14 2.15
N ILE A 50 -11.83 -8.42 3.24
CA ILE A 50 -12.17 -7.00 3.38
C ILE A 50 -11.52 -6.14 2.29
N ALA A 51 -10.30 -6.46 1.86
CA ALA A 51 -9.60 -5.71 0.81
C ALA A 51 -10.37 -5.76 -0.51
N GLN A 52 -10.87 -6.93 -0.91
CA GLN A 52 -11.67 -7.09 -2.12
C GLN A 52 -12.99 -6.32 -2.03
N THR A 53 -13.69 -6.42 -0.90
CA THR A 53 -14.96 -5.70 -0.67
C THR A 53 -14.76 -4.20 -0.79
N LEU A 54 -13.71 -3.67 -0.14
CA LEU A 54 -13.45 -2.24 -0.09
C LEU A 54 -12.88 -1.68 -1.39
N ALA A 55 -12.01 -2.41 -2.10
CA ALA A 55 -11.54 -2.01 -3.42
C ALA A 55 -12.72 -1.82 -4.40
N GLN A 56 -13.67 -2.75 -4.37
CA GLN A 56 -14.88 -2.68 -5.18
C GLN A 56 -15.81 -1.54 -4.74
N ALA A 57 -15.96 -1.33 -3.43
CA ALA A 57 -16.78 -0.25 -2.89
C ALA A 57 -16.22 1.13 -3.30
N ALA A 58 -14.92 1.34 -3.08
CA ALA A 58 -14.24 2.58 -3.42
C ALA A 58 -14.27 2.86 -4.94
N THR A 59 -14.04 1.85 -5.78
CA THR A 59 -14.13 1.98 -7.24
C THR A 59 -15.54 2.38 -7.72
N ARG A 60 -16.59 1.95 -7.01
CA ARG A 60 -17.98 2.31 -7.32
C ARG A 60 -18.42 3.64 -6.68
N GLY A 61 -17.56 4.28 -5.89
CA GLY A 61 -17.93 5.47 -5.11
C GLY A 61 -18.98 5.19 -4.04
N THR A 62 -19.07 3.95 -3.55
CA THR A 62 -19.95 3.62 -2.42
C THR A 62 -19.22 3.86 -1.11
N GLY A 63 -19.90 4.44 -0.12
CA GLY A 63 -19.30 4.75 1.18
C GLY A 63 -18.74 3.51 1.90
N VAL A 64 -17.65 3.73 2.64
CA VAL A 64 -17.00 2.75 3.51
C VAL A 64 -17.17 3.21 4.95
N THR A 65 -17.46 2.30 5.87
CA THR A 65 -17.62 2.62 7.30
C THR A 65 -16.27 2.75 8.01
N GLU A 66 -16.23 3.51 9.10
CA GLU A 66 -15.02 3.65 9.93
C GLU A 66 -14.52 2.30 10.45
N ASN A 67 -15.42 1.42 10.90
CA ASN A 67 -15.05 0.08 11.35
C ASN A 67 -14.42 -0.78 10.24
N GLU A 68 -14.90 -0.66 8.99
CA GLU A 68 -14.28 -1.35 7.86
C GLU A 68 -12.88 -0.81 7.55
N MET A 69 -12.69 0.51 7.69
CA MET A 69 -11.38 1.14 7.57
C MET A 69 -10.42 0.67 8.65
N ASP A 70 -10.87 0.57 9.91
CA ASP A 70 -10.05 0.07 11.01
C ASP A 70 -9.61 -1.38 10.77
N VAL A 71 -10.52 -2.24 10.27
CA VAL A 71 -10.18 -3.62 9.92
C VAL A 71 -9.14 -3.64 8.79
N LEU A 72 -9.31 -2.84 7.72
CA LEU A 72 -8.34 -2.76 6.63
C LEU A 72 -6.95 -2.31 7.13
N ARG A 73 -6.90 -1.27 7.96
CA ARG A 73 -5.64 -0.73 8.49
C ARG A 73 -4.92 -1.71 9.42
N ASN A 74 -5.68 -2.48 10.21
CA ASN A 74 -5.11 -3.56 11.01
C ASN A 74 -4.49 -4.67 10.15
N GLU A 75 -5.17 -5.06 9.07
CA GLU A 75 -4.63 -6.02 8.10
C GLU A 75 -3.39 -5.49 7.38
N GLN A 76 -3.41 -4.22 6.97
CA GLN A 76 -2.24 -3.55 6.37
C GLN A 76 -1.05 -3.52 7.34
N GLN A 77 -1.30 -3.21 8.62
CA GLN A 77 -0.28 -3.20 9.67
C GLN A 77 0.29 -4.62 9.90
N SER A 78 -0.54 -5.65 9.87
CA SER A 78 -0.13 -7.06 9.96
C SER A 78 0.71 -7.48 8.76
N ALA A 79 0.30 -7.13 7.54
CA ALA A 79 1.04 -7.41 6.31
C ALA A 79 2.40 -6.70 6.30
N TYR A 80 2.47 -5.45 6.77
CA TYR A 80 3.73 -4.73 6.93
C TYR A 80 4.71 -5.46 7.85
N GLN A 81 4.26 -5.90 9.04
CA GLN A 81 5.13 -6.62 9.97
C GLN A 81 5.66 -7.92 9.35
N LYS A 82 4.81 -8.69 8.66
CA LYS A 82 5.21 -9.91 7.97
C LYS A 82 6.22 -9.67 6.84
N ALA A 83 6.13 -8.52 6.16
CA ALA A 83 7.08 -8.12 5.12
C ALA A 83 8.44 -7.68 5.71
N LEU A 84 8.47 -7.16 6.94
CA LEU A 84 9.70 -6.83 7.64
C LEU A 84 10.45 -8.08 8.14
N GLU A 85 9.72 -9.15 8.50
CA GLU A 85 10.30 -10.41 8.97
C GLU A 85 11.16 -11.10 7.90
N ASP A 86 10.71 -11.07 6.63
CA ASP A 86 11.48 -11.54 5.49
C ASP A 86 11.34 -10.57 4.32
N GLN A 87 12.31 -9.67 4.20
CA GLN A 87 12.34 -8.61 3.19
C GLN A 87 12.55 -9.16 1.76
N HIS A 88 12.93 -10.43 1.61
CA HIS A 88 13.10 -11.07 0.31
C HIS A 88 11.83 -11.81 -0.15
N ASP A 89 10.82 -11.98 0.72
CA ASP A 89 9.52 -12.51 0.33
C ASP A 89 8.71 -11.43 -0.40
N LEU A 90 8.96 -11.33 -1.71
CA LEU A 90 8.32 -10.37 -2.60
C LEU A 90 6.80 -10.54 -2.66
N ALA A 91 6.28 -11.74 -2.39
CA ALA A 91 4.84 -11.97 -2.36
C ALA A 91 4.19 -11.18 -1.19
N ARG A 92 4.78 -11.23 0.01
CA ARG A 92 4.31 -10.46 1.18
C ARG A 92 4.39 -8.96 0.96
N VAL A 93 5.49 -8.48 0.38
CA VAL A 93 5.66 -7.05 0.06
C VAL A 93 4.56 -6.57 -0.88
N ALA A 94 4.27 -7.37 -1.91
CA ALA A 94 3.27 -7.00 -2.89
C ALA A 94 1.82 -7.14 -2.39
N ASP A 95 1.53 -8.02 -1.43
CA ASP A 95 0.24 -8.01 -0.70
C ASP A 95 0.08 -6.71 0.12
N TRP A 96 1.14 -6.30 0.83
CA TRP A 96 1.13 -5.04 1.58
C TRP A 96 0.91 -3.82 0.66
N MET A 97 1.53 -3.80 -0.52
CA MET A 97 1.31 -2.74 -1.52
C MET A 97 -0.16 -2.63 -1.96
N LEU A 98 -0.84 -3.76 -2.19
CA LEU A 98 -2.25 -3.73 -2.57
C LEU A 98 -3.17 -3.26 -1.45
N LEU A 99 -2.90 -3.64 -0.19
CA LEU A 99 -3.65 -3.12 0.96
C LEU A 99 -3.48 -1.59 1.09
N ALA A 100 -2.26 -1.08 0.90
CA ALA A 100 -2.00 0.35 0.90
C ALA A 100 -2.68 1.09 -0.27
N ALA A 101 -2.75 0.47 -1.45
CA ALA A 101 -3.48 1.03 -2.59
C ALA A 101 -4.99 1.15 -2.32
N VAL A 102 -5.58 0.16 -1.65
CA VAL A 102 -7.01 0.20 -1.28
C VAL A 102 -7.29 1.30 -0.25
N ASP A 103 -6.48 1.42 0.81
CA ASP A 103 -6.61 2.51 1.81
C ASP A 103 -6.47 3.88 1.14
N ALA A 104 -5.47 4.06 0.27
CA ALA A 104 -5.26 5.28 -0.49
C ALA A 104 -6.44 5.61 -1.42
N LEU A 105 -7.06 4.61 -2.05
CA LEU A 105 -8.21 4.83 -2.93
C LEU A 105 -9.43 5.32 -2.13
N ILE A 106 -9.66 4.77 -0.92
CA ILE A 106 -10.76 5.19 -0.05
C ILE A 106 -10.55 6.61 0.47
N GLU A 107 -9.31 6.97 0.82
CA GLU A 107 -8.92 8.33 1.26
C GLU A 107 -8.83 9.35 0.09
N GLY A 108 -9.09 8.92 -1.16
CA GLY A 108 -9.04 9.79 -2.34
C GLY A 108 -7.63 10.26 -2.70
N HIS A 109 -6.61 9.52 -2.30
CA HIS A 109 -5.20 9.81 -2.59
C HIS A 109 -4.74 9.12 -3.87
N GLU A 110 -5.32 9.52 -5.01
CA GLU A 110 -5.13 8.87 -6.33
C GLU A 110 -3.65 8.64 -6.70
N TYR A 111 -2.77 9.62 -6.45
CA TYR A 111 -1.33 9.49 -6.72
C TYR A 111 -0.66 8.35 -5.93
N LEU A 112 -1.11 8.07 -4.70
CA LEU A 112 -0.63 6.94 -3.91
C LEU A 112 -1.14 5.61 -4.46
N VAL A 113 -2.36 5.57 -4.99
CA VAL A 113 -2.91 4.38 -5.64
C VAL A 113 -2.06 4.01 -6.85
N HIS A 114 -1.77 4.99 -7.73
CA HIS A 114 -0.86 4.79 -8.87
C HIS A 114 0.52 4.28 -8.42
N TYR A 115 1.12 4.94 -7.43
CA TYR A 115 2.41 4.55 -6.88
C TYR A 115 2.41 3.09 -6.38
N HIS A 116 1.42 2.72 -5.55
CA HIS A 116 1.37 1.39 -4.95
C HIS A 116 1.05 0.29 -5.97
N VAL A 117 0.17 0.54 -6.94
CA VAL A 117 -0.13 -0.43 -8.01
C VAL A 117 1.07 -0.61 -8.93
N ALA A 118 1.75 0.47 -9.35
CA ALA A 118 2.94 0.36 -10.19
C ALA A 118 4.07 -0.43 -9.52
N TRP A 119 4.29 -0.23 -8.22
CA TRP A 119 5.26 -1.02 -7.46
C TRP A 119 4.84 -2.47 -7.26
N HIS A 120 3.55 -2.73 -7.03
CA HIS A 120 3.01 -4.10 -6.97
C HIS A 120 3.27 -4.85 -8.27
N GLU A 121 3.02 -4.24 -9.43
CA GLU A 121 3.28 -4.83 -10.74
C GLU A 121 4.77 -5.13 -10.93
N ALA A 122 5.64 -4.15 -10.62
CA ALA A 122 7.08 -4.29 -10.76
C ALA A 122 7.69 -5.37 -9.85
N VAL A 123 7.16 -5.53 -8.63
CA VAL A 123 7.59 -6.58 -7.68
C VAL A 123 7.00 -7.93 -8.06
N SER A 124 5.72 -7.99 -8.44
CA SER A 124 5.07 -9.25 -8.82
C SER A 124 5.67 -9.86 -10.08
N ALA A 125 6.25 -9.06 -10.98
CA ALA A 125 6.98 -9.55 -12.14
C ALA A 125 8.30 -10.26 -11.79
N LYS A 126 8.78 -10.15 -10.54
CA LYS A 126 10.05 -10.73 -10.06
C LYS A 126 9.86 -11.87 -9.06
N ALA A 127 8.64 -12.05 -8.54
CA ALA A 127 8.27 -13.11 -7.61
C ALA A 127 7.98 -14.41 -8.37
#